data_AF-A0A1B8WJA5-F1
#
_entry.id   AF-A0A1B8WJA5-F1
#
_cell.length_a   1.000
_cell.length_b   1.000
_cell.length_c   1.000
_cell.angle_alpha   90.00
_cell.angle_beta   90.00
_cell.angle_gamma   90.00
#
_symmetry.space_group_name_H-M   'P 1'
#
loop_
_entity.id
_entity.type
_entity.pdbx_description
1 polymer ?
#
loop_
_entity_poly.entity_id
_entity_poly.type
_entity_poly.pdbx_seq_one_letter_code
_entity_poly.pdbx_strand_id
1 'polypeptide(L)'
;MRKRPIIILTLVAMMLFTLGQTVWAFKDVKNDVNEQKINELKKQGILSSNKADKFNPKGKLTYAEGVSLLVKGFELNIDNIRFIKEPKASDYFTNLKDNAWYSKAFIIANLNGLEIPKTVKANDIMTREQFAHHLFKAISKKGDYAYIEIYMMLKDEADVNKDYMNSIQKLLISKIVTLDGSNKFYPKKAITRSDAAGWLHDGIKFVKETAPIPNLPEQPTLNLKLTVAAVNSEINKVTVSTQVPHPGYSIRIASIGFEGDKAVIYVETILPDPDKMYPQVVTDVQVSTYVDAKLKPVLPQSASSSESSTGIIAE
;
A
#
# COMPACT_ATOMS: atom_id res chain seq x y z
N MET A 1 -48.27 -21.98 31.50
CA MET A 1 -47.78 -20.64 31.92
C MET A 1 -46.96 -20.01 30.81
N ARG A 2 -47.40 -18.85 30.31
CA ARG A 2 -46.87 -18.08 29.17
C ARG A 2 -45.45 -17.52 29.48
N LYS A 3 -44.37 -18.24 29.16
CA LYS A 3 -42.98 -17.73 29.33
C LYS A 3 -42.37 -17.11 28.06
N ARG A 4 -43.05 -17.18 26.92
CA ARG A 4 -42.61 -16.58 25.64
C ARG A 4 -42.53 -15.04 25.62
N PRO A 5 -43.34 -14.24 26.35
CA PRO A 5 -43.21 -12.78 26.28
C PRO A 5 -41.99 -12.24 27.05
N ILE A 6 -41.46 -13.00 28.02
CA ILE A 6 -40.32 -12.55 28.85
C ILE A 6 -39.01 -12.64 28.06
N ILE A 7 -38.84 -13.65 27.20
CA ILE A 7 -37.63 -13.84 26.38
C ILE A 7 -37.54 -12.80 25.24
N ILE A 8 -38.69 -12.41 24.67
CA ILE A 8 -38.74 -11.37 23.64
C ILE A 8 -38.45 -10.00 24.26
N LEU A 9 -38.92 -9.74 25.48
CA LEU A 9 -38.68 -8.48 26.19
C LEU A 9 -37.20 -8.30 26.56
N THR A 10 -36.50 -9.36 26.96
CA THR A 10 -35.05 -9.30 27.24
C THR A 10 -34.22 -9.14 25.96
N LEU A 11 -34.60 -9.75 24.83
CA LEU A 11 -33.90 -9.55 23.56
C LEU A 11 -34.04 -8.11 23.04
N VAL A 12 -35.23 -7.51 23.16
CA VAL A 12 -35.49 -6.12 22.78
C VAL A 12 -34.77 -5.14 23.72
N ALA A 13 -34.73 -5.42 25.03
CA ALA A 13 -33.97 -4.61 25.99
C ALA A 13 -32.45 -4.65 25.73
N MET A 14 -31.90 -5.79 25.31
CA MET A 14 -30.48 -5.91 24.96
C MET A 14 -30.15 -5.18 23.64
N MET A 15 -31.10 -5.10 22.72
CA MET A 15 -30.98 -4.36 21.45
C MET A 15 -31.12 -2.84 21.62
N LEU A 16 -31.77 -2.37 22.68
CA LEU A 16 -31.88 -0.94 23.02
C LEU A 16 -30.63 -0.37 23.73
N PHE A 17 -29.81 -1.22 24.35
CA PHE A 17 -28.55 -0.81 24.99
C PHE A 17 -27.39 -0.59 24.00
N THR A 18 -27.57 -0.89 22.70
CA THR A 18 -26.58 -0.57 21.65
C THR A 18 -26.80 0.81 21.03
N LEU A 19 -27.79 1.57 21.49
CA LEU A 19 -28.00 2.95 21.09
C LEU A 19 -26.95 3.86 21.73
N GLY A 20 -25.84 4.02 21.01
CA GLY A 20 -24.97 5.19 21.00
C GLY A 20 -24.44 5.64 22.36
N GLN A 21 -23.35 5.03 22.81
CA GLN A 21 -22.46 5.72 23.76
C GLN A 21 -22.08 7.06 23.13
N THR A 22 -22.54 8.17 23.70
CA THR A 22 -22.20 9.52 23.24
C THR A 22 -20.70 9.73 23.50
N VAL A 23 -19.87 9.50 22.49
CA VAL A 23 -18.44 9.81 22.56
C VAL A 23 -18.32 11.33 22.52
N TRP A 24 -18.09 11.94 23.68
CA TRP A 24 -17.85 13.37 23.81
C TRP A 24 -16.61 13.78 23.00
N ALA A 25 -16.66 14.89 22.25
CA ALA A 25 -15.49 15.45 21.58
C ALA A 25 -14.40 15.84 22.60
N PHE A 26 -13.14 15.94 22.17
CA PHE A 26 -12.09 16.48 23.04
C PHE A 26 -12.34 17.98 23.30
N LYS A 27 -12.13 18.43 24.53
CA LYS A 27 -12.44 19.83 24.90
C LYS A 27 -11.41 20.82 24.36
N ASP A 28 -10.18 20.37 24.17
CA ASP A 28 -9.01 21.19 23.84
C ASP A 28 -8.61 21.16 22.37
N VAL A 29 -9.43 20.55 21.50
CA VAL A 29 -9.22 20.53 20.03
C VAL A 29 -10.09 21.53 19.29
N LYS A 30 -10.89 22.33 20.00
CA LYS A 30 -11.74 23.34 19.36
C LYS A 30 -10.88 24.36 18.60
N ASN A 31 -11.23 24.64 17.35
CA ASN A 31 -10.50 25.50 16.41
C ASN A 31 -9.15 24.93 15.94
N ASP A 32 -8.86 23.66 16.21
CA ASP A 32 -7.74 22.97 15.60
C ASP A 32 -8.05 22.64 14.13
N VAL A 33 -7.08 22.78 13.23
CA VAL A 33 -7.26 22.50 11.81
C VAL A 33 -7.66 21.04 11.53
N ASN A 34 -7.33 20.13 12.44
CA ASN A 34 -7.68 18.71 12.37
C ASN A 34 -8.80 18.33 13.34
N GLU A 35 -9.55 19.29 13.91
CA GLU A 35 -10.59 19.04 14.92
C GLU A 35 -11.57 17.91 14.51
N GLN A 36 -12.11 17.98 13.30
CA GLN A 36 -13.06 16.99 12.79
C GLN A 36 -12.43 15.59 12.71
N LYS A 37 -11.25 15.50 12.08
CA LYS A 37 -10.49 14.26 11.91
C LYS A 37 -10.14 13.62 13.25
N ILE A 38 -9.68 14.41 14.22
CA ILE A 38 -9.35 13.94 15.56
C ILE A 38 -10.60 13.37 16.26
N ASN A 39 -11.75 14.05 16.16
CA ASN A 39 -12.99 13.58 16.76
C ASN A 39 -13.51 12.29 16.09
N GLU A 40 -13.32 12.13 14.78
CA GLU A 40 -13.64 10.88 14.07
C GLU A 40 -12.75 9.72 14.50
N LEU A 41 -11.44 9.94 14.63
CA LEU A 41 -10.53 8.93 15.16
C LEU A 41 -10.85 8.56 16.62
N LYS A 42 -11.36 9.50 17.42
CA LYS A 42 -11.87 9.21 18.77
C LYS A 42 -13.12 8.32 18.73
N LYS A 43 -14.08 8.63 17.84
CA LYS A 43 -15.30 7.82 17.65
C LYS A 43 -14.97 6.39 17.20
N GLN A 44 -13.96 6.23 16.36
CA GLN A 44 -13.43 4.93 15.93
C GLN A 44 -12.64 4.21 17.03
N GLY A 45 -12.47 4.82 18.21
CA GLY A 45 -11.72 4.24 19.32
C GLY A 45 -10.22 4.20 19.12
N ILE A 46 -9.69 4.80 18.03
CA ILE A 46 -8.25 4.85 17.74
C ILE A 46 -7.55 5.78 18.74
N LEU A 47 -8.10 6.99 18.93
CA LEU A 47 -7.63 7.93 19.93
C LEU A 47 -8.39 7.77 21.25
N SER A 48 -7.68 7.95 22.36
CA SER A 48 -8.23 7.84 23.71
C SER A 48 -8.01 9.13 24.50
N SER A 49 -8.98 9.47 25.35
CA SER A 49 -8.84 10.55 26.33
C SER A 49 -7.91 10.15 27.47
N ASN A 50 -7.20 11.13 28.02
CA ASN A 50 -6.81 11.04 29.42
C ASN A 50 -8.04 11.21 30.32
N LYS A 51 -7.92 10.99 31.65
CA LYS A 51 -9.02 11.13 32.62
C LYS A 51 -9.73 12.50 32.61
N ALA A 52 -9.20 13.50 31.89
CA ALA A 52 -9.73 14.87 31.81
C ALA A 52 -10.32 15.25 30.44
N ASP A 53 -10.53 14.29 29.53
CA ASP A 53 -11.03 14.54 28.16
C ASP A 53 -10.20 15.54 27.33
N LYS A 54 -8.89 15.58 27.58
CA LYS A 54 -7.93 16.38 26.83
C LYS A 54 -7.11 15.52 25.87
N PHE A 55 -6.94 16.00 24.65
CA PHE A 55 -6.12 15.37 23.61
C PHE A 55 -4.68 15.90 23.56
N ASN A 56 -4.48 17.15 23.97
CA ASN A 56 -3.23 17.91 23.85
C ASN A 56 -2.74 18.04 22.40
N PRO A 57 -3.46 18.74 21.51
CA PRO A 57 -3.14 18.79 20.08
C PRO A 57 -1.76 19.36 19.75
N LYS A 58 -1.27 20.33 20.55
CA LYS A 58 0.05 20.95 20.39
C LYS A 58 1.19 20.13 21.00
N GLY A 59 0.88 19.05 21.71
CA GLY A 59 1.88 18.14 22.28
C GLY A 59 2.74 17.52 21.19
N LYS A 60 4.00 17.24 21.51
CA LYS A 60 4.91 16.52 20.62
C LYS A 60 4.68 15.03 20.76
N LEU A 61 4.69 14.30 19.65
CA LEU A 61 4.49 12.86 19.65
C LEU A 61 5.80 12.13 19.94
N THR A 62 5.79 11.20 20.89
CA THR A 62 6.90 10.27 21.10
C THR A 62 6.87 9.11 20.10
N TYR A 63 7.98 8.40 19.94
CA TYR A 63 8.03 7.18 19.14
C TYR A 63 7.05 6.10 19.63
N ALA A 64 6.93 5.92 20.94
CA ALA A 64 5.99 4.96 21.50
C ALA A 64 4.54 5.29 21.17
N GLU A 65 4.16 6.57 21.25
CA GLU A 65 2.82 7.01 20.87
C GLU A 65 2.59 6.90 19.36
N GLY A 66 3.54 7.35 18.54
CA GLY A 66 3.40 7.33 17.08
C GLY A 66 3.30 5.94 16.48
N VAL A 67 4.16 5.01 16.90
CA VAL A 67 4.12 3.63 16.43
C VAL A 67 2.83 2.93 16.87
N SER A 68 2.44 3.12 18.14
CA SER A 68 1.18 2.57 18.65
C SER A 68 -0.03 3.12 17.91
N LEU A 69 0.00 4.41 17.56
CA LEU A 69 -1.05 5.06 16.79
C LEU A 69 -1.18 4.47 15.38
N LEU A 70 -0.06 4.28 14.66
CA LEU A 70 -0.06 3.69 13.31
C LEU A 70 -0.55 2.25 13.32
N VAL A 71 -0.02 1.42 14.23
CA VAL A 71 -0.43 0.01 14.35
C VAL A 71 -1.93 -0.12 14.62
N LYS A 72 -2.44 0.70 15.55
CA LYS A 72 -3.86 0.71 15.89
C LYS A 72 -4.72 1.25 14.75
N GLY A 73 -4.32 2.35 14.12
CA GLY A 73 -5.10 3.01 13.08
C GLY A 73 -5.26 2.19 11.80
N PHE A 74 -4.22 1.45 11.40
CA PHE A 74 -4.26 0.56 10.23
C PHE A 74 -4.61 -0.89 10.57
N GLU A 75 -4.91 -1.17 11.84
CA GLU A 75 -5.23 -2.50 12.36
C GLU A 75 -4.17 -3.53 11.97
N LEU A 76 -2.90 -3.12 12.04
CA LEU A 76 -1.78 -4.00 11.74
C LEU A 76 -1.73 -5.12 12.78
N ASN A 77 -1.54 -6.35 12.31
CA ASN A 77 -1.44 -7.52 13.15
C ASN A 77 -0.39 -8.49 12.59
N ILE A 78 -0.14 -9.56 13.33
CA ILE A 78 0.82 -10.61 12.99
C ILE A 78 0.20 -11.99 13.17
N ASP A 79 -1.13 -12.09 13.12
CA ASP A 79 -1.89 -13.30 13.46
C ASP A 79 -1.65 -14.45 12.46
N ASN A 80 -1.18 -14.09 11.26
CA ASN A 80 -0.81 -15.02 10.19
C ASN A 80 0.62 -15.53 10.31
N ILE A 81 1.42 -15.04 11.26
CA ILE A 81 2.79 -15.48 11.48
C ILE A 81 2.81 -16.56 12.55
N ARG A 82 3.54 -17.65 12.30
CA ARG A 82 3.76 -18.72 13.28
C ARG A 82 5.17 -18.59 13.83
N PHE A 83 5.28 -18.46 15.14
CA PHE A 83 6.56 -18.32 15.82
C PHE A 83 6.89 -19.59 16.61
N ILE A 84 8.15 -20.01 16.54
CA ILE A 84 8.69 -21.07 17.40
C ILE A 84 8.86 -20.55 18.84
N LYS A 85 9.17 -19.25 18.98
CA LYS A 85 9.33 -18.54 20.25
C LYS A 85 8.62 -17.19 20.16
N GLU A 86 7.94 -16.78 21.22
CA GLU A 86 7.31 -15.46 21.28
C GLU A 86 8.34 -14.34 21.00
N PRO A 87 8.08 -13.47 20.01
CA PRO A 87 8.98 -12.37 19.68
C PRO A 87 8.94 -11.29 20.76
N LYS A 88 10.10 -10.70 21.03
CA LYS A 88 10.26 -9.63 22.02
C LYS A 88 10.65 -8.32 21.34
N ALA A 89 10.33 -7.19 21.98
CA ALA A 89 10.71 -5.89 21.44
C ALA A 89 12.25 -5.74 21.36
N SER A 90 12.97 -6.25 22.37
CA SER A 90 14.44 -6.25 22.39
C SER A 90 15.10 -7.13 21.33
N ASP A 91 14.38 -8.09 20.72
CA ASP A 91 14.90 -8.87 19.59
C ASP A 91 15.13 -7.99 18.35
N TYR A 92 14.42 -6.86 18.24
CA TYR A 92 14.48 -5.94 17.09
C TYR A 92 15.03 -4.56 17.44
N PHE A 93 14.81 -4.08 18.67
CA PHE A 93 15.13 -2.71 19.09
C PHE A 93 15.96 -2.71 20.38
N THR A 94 17.19 -2.20 20.30
CA THR A 94 18.18 -2.31 21.38
C THR A 94 17.81 -1.53 22.64
N ASN A 95 17.00 -0.48 22.51
CA ASN A 95 16.68 0.46 23.58
C ASN A 95 15.22 0.37 24.08
N LEU A 96 14.48 -0.65 23.64
CA LEU A 96 13.07 -0.86 24.04
C LEU A 96 12.94 -1.99 25.06
N LYS A 97 11.97 -1.85 25.97
CA LYS A 97 11.66 -2.87 26.97
C LYS A 97 10.69 -3.90 26.39
N ASP A 98 10.79 -5.16 26.82
CA ASP A 98 9.93 -6.25 26.32
C ASP A 98 8.48 -6.15 26.81
N ASN A 99 8.26 -5.69 28.04
CA ASN A 99 6.96 -5.74 28.73
C ASN A 99 6.35 -4.34 28.98
N ALA A 100 6.65 -3.37 28.13
CA ALA A 100 6.04 -2.04 28.22
C ALA A 100 4.74 -1.98 27.41
N TRP A 101 3.90 -0.98 27.70
CA TRP A 101 2.59 -0.80 27.04
C TRP A 101 2.70 -0.67 25.50
N TYR A 102 3.85 -0.21 24.99
CA TYR A 102 4.12 -0.04 23.56
C TYR A 102 4.77 -1.28 22.91
N SER A 103 5.30 -2.23 23.67
CA SER A 103 6.20 -3.27 23.15
C SER A 103 5.56 -4.12 22.06
N LYS A 104 4.30 -4.51 22.26
CA LYS A 104 3.52 -5.26 21.27
C LYS A 104 3.37 -4.48 19.95
N ALA A 105 3.12 -3.17 20.03
CA ALA A 105 2.99 -2.33 18.83
C ALA A 105 4.31 -2.28 18.05
N PHE A 106 5.45 -2.15 18.71
CA PHE A 106 6.75 -2.17 18.02
C PHE A 106 7.06 -3.50 17.33
N ILE A 107 6.73 -4.62 17.98
CA ILE A 107 6.89 -5.95 17.36
C ILE A 107 6.03 -6.05 16.09
N ILE A 108 4.75 -5.69 16.18
CA ILE A 108 3.82 -5.70 15.05
C ILE A 108 4.33 -4.79 13.94
N ALA A 109 4.73 -3.56 14.26
CA ALA A 109 5.23 -2.58 13.32
C ALA A 109 6.47 -3.08 12.57
N ASN A 110 7.44 -3.66 13.29
CA ASN A 110 8.65 -4.19 12.70
C ASN A 110 8.35 -5.32 11.71
N LEU A 111 7.51 -6.28 12.11
CA LEU A 111 7.13 -7.42 11.28
C LEU A 111 6.22 -7.05 10.10
N ASN A 112 5.57 -5.89 10.17
CA ASN A 112 4.82 -5.30 9.06
C ASN A 112 5.67 -4.36 8.19
N GLY A 113 6.97 -4.21 8.46
CA GLY A 113 7.88 -3.47 7.60
C GLY A 113 7.79 -1.95 7.74
N LEU A 114 7.46 -1.43 8.94
CA LEU A 114 7.36 0.02 9.16
C LEU A 114 8.73 0.74 9.18
N GLU A 115 9.85 0.01 9.05
CA GLU A 115 11.21 0.57 8.94
C GLU A 115 11.61 1.48 10.12
N ILE A 116 11.24 1.08 11.33
CA ILE A 116 11.59 1.80 12.56
C ILE A 116 13.09 1.60 12.86
N PRO A 117 13.85 2.67 13.20
CA PRO A 117 15.26 2.55 13.55
C PRO A 117 15.51 1.64 14.76
N LYS A 118 16.47 0.72 14.66
CA LYS A 118 16.80 -0.25 15.73
C LYS A 118 17.22 0.40 17.05
N THR A 119 17.83 1.59 17.00
CA THR A 119 18.36 2.31 18.15
C THR A 119 17.36 3.27 18.79
N VAL A 120 16.11 3.30 18.31
CA VAL A 120 15.09 4.23 18.81
C VAL A 120 14.78 4.01 20.29
N LYS A 121 14.55 5.10 21.04
CA LYS A 121 14.00 5.04 22.40
C LYS A 121 12.52 5.38 22.36
N ALA A 122 11.76 4.73 23.24
CA ALA A 122 10.31 4.93 23.33
C ALA A 122 9.88 6.40 23.49
N ASN A 123 10.64 7.18 24.25
CA ASN A 123 10.34 8.57 24.58
C ASN A 123 11.00 9.59 23.63
N ASP A 124 11.73 9.13 22.61
CA ASP A 124 12.29 10.03 21.60
C ASP A 124 11.15 10.76 20.90
N ILE A 125 11.33 12.05 20.67
CA ILE A 125 10.35 12.87 19.96
C ILE A 125 10.47 12.59 18.46
N MET A 126 9.36 12.16 17.86
CA MET A 126 9.33 11.86 16.44
C MET A 126 9.27 13.16 15.63
N THR A 127 10.08 13.23 14.58
CA THR A 127 10.02 14.32 13.60
C THR A 127 8.92 14.07 12.57
N ARG A 128 8.57 15.12 11.80
CA ARG A 128 7.57 15.05 10.74
C ARG A 128 7.96 14.07 9.64
N GLU A 129 9.22 14.06 9.21
CA GLU A 129 9.67 13.12 8.17
C GLU A 129 9.64 11.65 8.63
N GLN A 130 9.98 11.40 9.91
CA GLN A 130 9.94 10.05 10.47
C GLN A 130 8.52 9.52 10.55
N PHE A 131 7.57 10.34 11.04
CA PHE A 131 6.17 9.92 11.09
C PHE A 131 5.59 9.73 9.69
N ALA A 132 5.90 10.62 8.74
CA ALA A 132 5.49 10.48 7.35
C ALA A 132 5.99 9.18 6.74
N HIS A 133 7.26 8.83 6.94
CA HIS A 133 7.82 7.60 6.44
C HIS A 133 7.12 6.35 7.00
N HIS A 134 6.98 6.26 8.33
CA HIS A 134 6.29 5.13 8.96
C HIS A 134 4.79 5.05 8.58
N LEU A 135 4.13 6.20 8.43
CA LEU A 135 2.75 6.29 7.95
C LEU A 135 2.61 5.71 6.54
N PHE A 136 3.50 6.11 5.63
CA PHE A 136 3.48 5.57 4.26
C PHE A 136 3.69 4.06 4.25
N LYS A 137 4.65 3.54 5.02
CA LYS A 137 4.87 2.08 5.13
C LYS A 137 3.64 1.35 5.69
N ALA A 138 2.96 1.94 6.66
CA ALA A 138 1.72 1.39 7.20
C ALA A 138 0.58 1.37 6.15
N ILE A 139 0.46 2.42 5.33
CA ILE A 139 -0.48 2.47 4.19
C ILE A 139 -0.14 1.37 3.17
N SER A 140 1.12 1.28 2.73
CA SER A 140 1.57 0.27 1.77
C SER A 140 1.35 -1.16 2.27
N LYS A 141 1.27 -1.38 3.58
CA LYS A 141 0.96 -2.71 4.12
C LYS A 141 -0.50 -3.12 3.89
N LYS A 142 -1.40 -2.17 3.63
CA LYS A 142 -2.82 -2.43 3.36
C LYS A 142 -3.10 -2.75 1.90
N GLY A 143 -2.15 -2.47 1.01
CA GLY A 143 -2.22 -2.81 -0.40
C GLY A 143 -1.18 -2.03 -1.21
N ASP A 144 -0.98 -2.48 -2.44
CA ASP A 144 -0.22 -1.73 -3.43
C ASP A 144 -1.14 -0.72 -4.09
N TYR A 145 -0.72 0.53 -4.15
CA TYR A 145 -1.52 1.63 -4.69
C TYR A 145 -0.78 2.28 -5.86
N ALA A 146 -1.54 2.66 -6.88
CA ALA A 146 -1.00 3.42 -7.99
C ALA A 146 -0.81 4.89 -7.58
N TYR A 147 0.35 5.45 -7.91
CA TYR A 147 0.66 6.87 -7.69
C TYR A 147 1.07 7.48 -9.03
N ILE A 148 0.69 8.73 -9.25
CA ILE A 148 1.24 9.51 -10.37
C ILE A 148 2.71 9.84 -10.06
N GLU A 149 3.60 9.65 -11.04
CA GLU A 149 5.04 9.88 -10.87
C GLU A 149 5.40 11.35 -11.14
N ILE A 150 4.79 12.27 -10.38
CA ILE A 150 5.15 13.69 -10.37
C ILE A 150 6.06 14.00 -9.19
N TYR A 151 6.99 14.93 -9.35
CA TYR A 151 7.84 15.40 -8.26
C TYR A 151 7.32 16.73 -7.69
N MET A 152 6.97 16.73 -6.41
CA MET A 152 6.56 17.93 -5.68
C MET A 152 7.80 18.65 -5.15
N MET A 153 8.01 19.90 -5.55
CA MET A 153 9.17 20.70 -5.10
C MET A 153 8.99 21.18 -3.65
N LEU A 154 10.00 20.94 -2.80
CA LEU A 154 10.05 21.42 -1.41
C LEU A 154 11.13 22.51 -1.28
N LYS A 155 10.83 23.64 -0.64
CA LYS A 155 11.86 24.67 -0.39
C LYS A 155 12.91 24.26 0.64
N ASP A 156 12.58 23.28 1.48
CA ASP A 156 13.45 22.70 2.51
C ASP A 156 13.80 21.24 2.20
N GLU A 157 13.85 20.90 0.91
CA GLU A 157 14.19 19.56 0.42
C GLU A 157 15.55 19.07 0.92
N ALA A 158 16.54 19.98 0.99
CA ALA A 158 17.89 19.66 1.45
C ALA A 158 17.94 19.16 2.91
N ASP A 159 16.92 19.49 3.72
CA ASP A 159 16.82 19.00 5.10
C ASP A 159 16.22 17.60 5.17
N VAL A 160 15.58 17.10 4.12
CA VAL A 160 14.90 15.80 4.14
C VAL A 160 15.93 14.67 4.17
N ASN A 161 15.72 13.68 5.03
CA ASN A 161 16.45 12.41 4.92
C ASN A 161 16.09 11.75 3.58
N LYS A 162 17.11 11.48 2.74
CA LYS A 162 16.95 10.90 1.40
C LYS A 162 16.13 9.61 1.40
N ASP A 163 16.30 8.76 2.41
CA ASP A 163 15.56 7.49 2.55
C ASP A 163 14.06 7.70 2.75
N TYR A 164 13.65 8.88 3.22
CA TYR A 164 12.25 9.24 3.50
C TYR A 164 11.61 10.05 2.38
N MET A 165 12.39 10.53 1.40
CA MET A 165 11.89 11.41 0.35
C MET A 165 10.75 10.77 -0.45
N ASN A 166 10.91 9.51 -0.85
CA ASN A 166 9.86 8.80 -1.59
C ASN A 166 8.55 8.76 -0.80
N SER A 167 8.60 8.39 0.48
CA SER A 167 7.41 8.37 1.34
C SER A 167 6.75 9.75 1.44
N ILE A 168 7.53 10.81 1.61
CA ILE A 168 7.01 12.18 1.67
C ILE A 168 6.35 12.56 0.35
N GLN A 169 6.99 12.30 -0.79
CA GLN A 169 6.43 12.58 -2.12
C GLN A 169 5.10 11.85 -2.33
N LYS A 170 5.03 10.55 -2.04
CA LYS A 170 3.79 9.76 -2.19
C LYS A 170 2.67 10.26 -1.29
N LEU A 171 2.99 10.70 -0.06
CA LEU A 171 2.01 11.31 0.85
C LEU A 171 1.52 12.70 0.39
N LEU A 172 2.39 13.50 -0.23
CA LEU A 172 2.01 14.78 -0.83
C LEU A 172 1.13 14.57 -2.07
N ILE A 173 1.50 13.64 -2.95
CA ILE A 173 0.76 13.29 -4.17
C ILE A 173 -0.65 12.80 -3.85
N SER A 174 -0.77 11.96 -2.82
CA SER A 174 -2.06 11.46 -2.31
C SER A 174 -2.83 12.46 -1.45
N LYS A 175 -2.27 13.66 -1.22
CA LYS A 175 -2.86 14.74 -0.40
C LYS A 175 -3.15 14.34 1.06
N ILE A 176 -2.48 13.31 1.56
CA ILE A 176 -2.52 12.90 2.98
C ILE A 176 -1.75 13.92 3.83
N VAL A 177 -0.69 14.49 3.25
CA VAL A 177 0.09 15.57 3.84
C VAL A 177 0.13 16.74 2.86
N THR A 178 0.25 17.96 3.39
CA THR A 178 0.42 19.18 2.61
C THR A 178 1.64 19.96 3.07
N LEU A 179 2.20 20.75 2.15
CA LEU A 179 3.18 21.78 2.47
C LEU A 179 2.48 23.00 3.07
N ASP A 180 3.23 23.84 3.75
CA ASP A 180 2.72 25.13 4.19
C ASP A 180 2.58 26.14 3.02
N GLY A 181 2.07 27.34 3.31
CA GLY A 181 1.93 28.41 2.31
C GLY A 181 3.25 28.94 1.75
N SER A 182 4.40 28.51 2.30
CA SER A 182 5.74 28.83 1.80
C SER A 182 6.37 27.67 1.02
N ASN A 183 5.64 26.59 0.75
CA ASN A 183 6.10 25.35 0.13
C ASN A 183 7.20 24.63 0.95
N LYS A 184 7.08 24.64 2.28
CA LYS A 184 7.97 23.92 3.21
C LYS A 184 7.28 22.75 3.90
N PHE A 185 8.03 21.66 4.12
CA PHE A 185 7.54 20.46 4.81
C PHE A 185 7.92 20.43 6.30
N TYR A 186 9.02 21.07 6.67
CA TYR A 186 9.68 21.06 7.99
C TYR A 186 10.09 19.66 8.47
N PRO A 187 10.93 18.92 7.71
CA PRO A 187 11.20 17.50 7.97
C PRO A 187 11.71 17.22 9.38
N LYS A 188 12.63 18.06 9.90
CA LYS A 188 13.24 17.88 11.23
C LYS A 188 12.41 18.40 12.40
N LYS A 189 11.30 19.09 12.15
CA LYS A 189 10.44 19.60 13.24
C LYS A 189 9.73 18.43 13.90
N ALA A 190 9.60 18.48 15.23
CA ALA A 190 8.78 17.53 15.97
C ALA A 190 7.34 17.53 15.42
N ILE A 191 6.78 16.36 15.16
CA ILE A 191 5.38 16.25 14.75
C ILE A 191 4.47 16.51 15.97
N THR A 192 3.43 17.31 15.75
CA THR A 192 2.42 17.54 16.79
C THR A 192 1.42 16.38 16.82
N ARG A 193 0.76 16.17 17.97
CA ARG A 193 -0.31 15.18 18.10
C ARG A 193 -1.47 15.47 17.14
N SER A 194 -1.79 16.74 16.91
CA SER A 194 -2.80 17.13 15.92
C SER A 194 -2.38 16.73 14.50
N ASP A 195 -1.18 17.12 14.06
CA ASP A 195 -0.71 16.80 12.70
C ASP A 195 -0.68 15.29 12.46
N ALA A 196 -0.14 14.53 13.42
CA ALA A 196 -0.06 13.08 13.33
C ALA A 196 -1.46 12.42 13.23
N ALA A 197 -2.43 12.91 13.99
CA ALA A 197 -3.81 12.44 13.92
C ALA A 197 -4.48 12.82 12.58
N GLY A 198 -4.25 14.04 12.10
CA GLY A 198 -4.73 14.48 10.79
C GLY A 198 -4.21 13.60 9.66
N TRP A 199 -2.90 13.33 9.64
CA TRP A 199 -2.26 12.50 8.60
C TRP A 199 -2.68 11.03 8.72
N LEU A 200 -2.79 10.49 9.94
CA LEU A 200 -3.31 9.14 10.16
C LEU A 200 -4.72 9.00 9.60
N HIS A 201 -5.60 9.94 9.93
CA HIS A 201 -6.98 9.95 9.47
C HIS A 201 -7.05 9.92 7.94
N ASP A 202 -6.31 10.81 7.28
CA ASP A 202 -6.32 10.90 5.82
C ASP A 202 -5.70 9.66 5.18
N GLY A 203 -4.68 9.06 5.79
CA GLY A 203 -4.12 7.78 5.37
C GLY A 203 -5.11 6.62 5.49
N ILE A 204 -5.87 6.55 6.59
CA ILE A 204 -6.94 5.55 6.76
C ILE A 204 -8.04 5.77 5.70
N LYS A 205 -8.41 7.02 5.46
CA LYS A 205 -9.39 7.38 4.44
C LYS A 205 -8.92 6.97 3.04
N PHE A 206 -7.66 7.29 2.70
CA PHE A 206 -7.04 6.89 1.43
C PHE A 206 -7.11 5.37 1.22
N VAL A 207 -6.74 4.58 2.22
CA VAL A 207 -6.80 3.10 2.15
C VAL A 207 -8.23 2.60 1.91
N LYS A 208 -9.23 3.25 2.50
CA LYS A 208 -10.65 2.86 2.36
C LYS A 208 -11.24 3.25 1.01
N GLU A 209 -10.82 4.38 0.46
CA GLU A 209 -11.43 4.97 -0.75
C GLU A 209 -10.64 4.63 -2.03
N THR A 210 -9.42 4.13 -1.90
CA THR A 210 -8.55 3.81 -3.05
C THR A 210 -8.52 2.30 -3.26
N ALA A 211 -8.90 1.85 -4.45
CA ALA A 211 -8.75 0.46 -4.83
C ALA A 211 -7.25 0.12 -4.95
N PRO A 212 -6.76 -0.93 -4.27
CA PRO A 212 -5.41 -1.40 -4.49
C PRO A 212 -5.26 -1.95 -5.91
N ILE A 213 -4.04 -1.91 -6.43
CA ILE A 213 -3.67 -2.58 -7.67
C ILE A 213 -3.98 -4.07 -7.47
N PRO A 214 -4.76 -4.69 -8.38
CA PRO A 214 -5.00 -6.12 -8.30
C PRO A 214 -3.68 -6.86 -8.34
N ASN A 215 -3.46 -7.76 -7.38
CA ASN A 215 -2.38 -8.74 -7.46
C ASN A 215 -2.73 -9.70 -8.58
N LEU A 216 -2.32 -9.36 -9.80
CA LEU A 216 -2.36 -10.28 -10.92
C LEU A 216 -1.31 -11.36 -10.67
N PRO A 217 -1.62 -12.64 -10.91
CA PRO A 217 -0.63 -13.69 -10.79
C PRO A 217 0.55 -13.37 -11.71
N GLU A 218 1.77 -13.63 -11.23
CA GLU A 218 2.98 -13.47 -12.05
C GLU A 218 2.78 -14.22 -13.36
N GLN A 219 2.88 -13.48 -14.46
CA GLN A 219 2.75 -14.07 -15.78
C GLN A 219 4.06 -14.79 -16.13
N PRO A 220 3.99 -15.98 -16.72
CA PRO A 220 5.20 -16.66 -17.17
C PRO A 220 5.91 -15.80 -18.21
N THR A 221 7.24 -15.73 -18.13
CA THR A 221 8.05 -15.18 -19.23
C THR A 221 7.99 -16.13 -20.41
N LEU A 222 7.32 -15.71 -21.49
CA LEU A 222 7.14 -16.52 -22.69
C LEU A 222 8.16 -16.14 -23.77
N ASN A 223 8.84 -17.14 -24.32
CA ASN A 223 9.74 -16.98 -25.45
C ASN A 223 8.96 -17.05 -26.76
N LEU A 224 8.35 -15.94 -27.14
CA LEU A 224 7.54 -15.84 -28.36
C LEU A 224 8.40 -16.02 -29.62
N LYS A 225 7.97 -16.91 -30.51
CA LYS A 225 8.55 -17.12 -31.84
C LYS A 225 7.56 -16.68 -32.91
N LEU A 226 7.98 -15.80 -33.80
CA LEU A 226 7.18 -15.33 -34.93
C LEU A 226 7.60 -16.04 -36.21
N THR A 227 6.61 -16.54 -36.96
CA THR A 227 6.80 -17.15 -38.28
C THR A 227 5.83 -16.52 -39.28
N VAL A 228 6.27 -16.38 -40.53
CA VAL A 228 5.49 -15.74 -41.60
C VAL A 228 5.43 -16.69 -42.78
N ALA A 229 4.24 -16.94 -43.29
CA ALA A 229 4.00 -17.73 -44.50
C ALA A 229 3.11 -16.94 -45.46
N ALA A 230 3.51 -16.85 -46.73
CA ALA A 230 2.69 -16.21 -47.75
C ALA A 230 1.41 -17.05 -47.98
N VAL A 231 0.25 -16.39 -47.95
CA VAL A 231 -1.03 -16.99 -48.36
C VAL A 231 -1.24 -16.77 -49.85
N ASN A 232 -0.95 -15.55 -50.31
CA ASN A 232 -0.93 -15.15 -51.72
C ASN A 232 0.02 -13.95 -51.88
N SER A 233 0.00 -13.28 -53.03
CA SER A 233 0.88 -12.13 -53.33
C SER A 233 0.60 -10.87 -52.50
N GLU A 234 -0.57 -10.79 -51.86
CA GLU A 234 -1.02 -9.59 -51.12
C GLU A 234 -1.12 -9.81 -49.61
N ILE A 235 -1.16 -11.07 -49.15
CA ILE A 235 -1.43 -11.41 -47.75
C ILE A 235 -0.42 -12.42 -47.22
N ASN A 236 0.16 -12.08 -46.07
CA ASN A 236 0.96 -12.97 -45.24
C ASN A 236 0.16 -13.47 -44.04
N LYS A 237 0.23 -14.78 -43.76
CA LYS A 237 -0.20 -15.36 -42.48
C LYS A 237 0.96 -15.29 -41.49
N VAL A 238 0.71 -14.64 -40.36
CA VAL A 238 1.68 -14.48 -39.27
C VAL A 238 1.26 -15.39 -38.14
N THR A 239 2.14 -16.29 -37.71
CA THR A 239 1.89 -17.20 -36.60
C THR A 239 2.89 -16.91 -35.48
N VAL A 240 2.37 -16.68 -34.28
CA VAL A 240 3.16 -16.58 -33.05
C VAL A 240 2.98 -17.87 -32.27
N SER A 241 4.09 -18.49 -31.87
CA SER A 241 4.11 -19.72 -31.08
C SER A 241 5.00 -19.57 -29.85
N THR A 242 4.70 -20.29 -28.77
CA THR A 242 5.52 -20.35 -27.56
C THR A 242 5.21 -21.60 -26.76
N GLN A 243 6.08 -21.92 -25.80
CA GLN A 243 5.80 -22.89 -24.74
C GLN A 243 5.19 -22.19 -23.53
N VAL A 244 4.19 -22.83 -22.92
CA VAL A 244 3.56 -22.39 -21.67
C VAL A 244 3.68 -23.47 -20.59
N PRO A 245 3.63 -23.11 -19.29
CA PRO A 245 3.87 -24.07 -18.20
C PRO A 245 2.92 -25.27 -18.19
N HIS A 246 1.65 -25.07 -18.55
CA HIS A 246 0.63 -26.11 -18.64
C HIS A 246 -0.52 -25.71 -19.59
N PRO A 247 -1.39 -26.66 -20.02
CA PRO A 247 -2.48 -26.39 -20.98
C PRO A 247 -3.58 -25.41 -20.53
N GLY A 248 -3.48 -24.90 -19.29
CA GLY A 248 -4.41 -23.88 -18.80
C GLY A 248 -4.04 -22.49 -19.28
N TYR A 249 -2.78 -22.28 -19.64
CA TYR A 249 -2.33 -21.06 -20.29
C TYR A 249 -2.60 -21.12 -21.80
N SER A 250 -2.87 -19.97 -22.39
CA SER A 250 -2.88 -19.80 -23.85
C SER A 250 -2.34 -18.42 -24.21
N ILE A 251 -2.24 -18.11 -25.50
CA ILE A 251 -1.88 -16.77 -25.99
C ILE A 251 -2.94 -16.27 -26.97
N ARG A 252 -3.12 -14.94 -27.03
CA ARG A 252 -3.93 -14.28 -28.04
C ARG A 252 -3.20 -13.09 -28.62
N ILE A 253 -3.53 -12.74 -29.87
CA ILE A 253 -3.12 -11.47 -30.46
C ILE A 253 -4.06 -10.40 -29.91
N ALA A 254 -3.54 -9.52 -29.07
CA ALA A 254 -4.31 -8.47 -28.43
C ALA A 254 -4.53 -7.28 -29.37
N SER A 255 -3.51 -6.92 -30.15
CA SER A 255 -3.60 -5.87 -31.16
C SER A 255 -2.49 -5.99 -32.22
N ILE A 256 -2.66 -5.24 -33.31
CA ILE A 256 -1.65 -5.06 -34.35
C ILE A 256 -1.42 -3.56 -34.52
N GLY A 257 -0.20 -3.11 -34.25
CA GLY A 257 0.23 -1.74 -34.50
C GLY A 257 0.88 -1.64 -35.88
N PHE A 258 0.62 -0.55 -36.60
CA PHE A 258 1.26 -0.28 -37.90
C PHE A 258 2.21 0.90 -37.77
N GLU A 259 3.50 0.65 -37.96
CA GLU A 259 4.57 1.64 -37.78
C GLU A 259 5.48 1.63 -39.00
N GLY A 260 5.26 2.58 -39.91
CA GLY A 260 6.00 2.64 -41.18
C GLY A 260 5.76 1.38 -42.03
N ASP A 261 6.82 0.62 -42.27
CA ASP A 261 6.78 -0.65 -43.02
C ASP A 261 6.53 -1.88 -42.14
N LYS A 262 6.27 -1.71 -40.84
CA LYS A 262 6.12 -2.81 -39.88
C LYS A 262 4.69 -3.02 -39.44
N ALA A 263 4.34 -4.29 -39.22
CA ALA A 263 3.18 -4.72 -38.46
C ALA A 263 3.65 -5.30 -37.11
N VAL A 264 3.51 -4.54 -36.03
CA VAL A 264 3.90 -4.94 -34.66
C VAL A 264 2.79 -5.78 -34.04
N ILE A 265 3.07 -7.05 -33.76
CA ILE A 265 2.09 -8.02 -33.25
C ILE A 265 2.17 -8.07 -31.72
N TYR A 266 1.18 -7.49 -31.05
CA TYR A 266 1.08 -7.51 -29.59
C TYR A 266 0.35 -8.78 -29.13
N VAL A 267 1.00 -9.55 -28.27
CA VAL A 267 0.51 -10.84 -27.79
C VAL A 267 0.36 -10.79 -26.27
N GLU A 268 -0.76 -11.30 -25.77
CA GLU A 268 -1.05 -11.43 -24.34
C GLU A 268 -1.24 -12.89 -23.96
N THR A 269 -0.79 -13.26 -22.75
CA THR A 269 -1.10 -14.56 -22.16
C THR A 269 -2.52 -14.55 -21.60
N ILE A 270 -3.25 -15.62 -21.87
CA ILE A 270 -4.50 -15.94 -21.20
C ILE A 270 -4.17 -16.84 -20.01
N LEU A 271 -4.55 -16.38 -18.81
CA LEU A 271 -4.32 -17.10 -17.56
C LEU A 271 -5.25 -18.31 -17.42
N PRO A 272 -4.81 -19.37 -16.71
CA PRO A 272 -5.65 -20.51 -16.41
C PRO A 272 -6.86 -20.14 -15.55
N ASP A 273 -7.95 -20.89 -15.73
CA ASP A 273 -9.12 -20.80 -14.88
C ASP A 273 -8.78 -21.39 -13.50
N PRO A 274 -8.83 -20.59 -12.41
CA PRO A 274 -8.39 -21.05 -11.09
C PRO A 274 -9.25 -22.19 -10.53
N ASP A 275 -10.48 -22.38 -11.02
CA ASP A 275 -11.38 -23.44 -10.56
C ASP A 275 -11.16 -24.78 -11.30
N LYS A 276 -10.19 -24.83 -12.24
CA LYS A 276 -9.85 -26.02 -13.01
C LYS A 276 -8.48 -26.55 -12.63
N MET A 277 -8.38 -27.88 -12.60
CA MET A 277 -7.10 -28.59 -12.47
C MET A 277 -6.50 -28.83 -13.85
N TYR A 278 -5.20 -28.55 -13.98
CA TYR A 278 -4.44 -28.74 -15.21
C TYR A 278 -3.27 -29.72 -15.01
N PRO A 279 -2.96 -30.55 -16.02
CA PRO A 279 -1.78 -31.41 -15.96
C PRO A 279 -0.50 -30.56 -15.98
N GLN A 280 0.49 -30.94 -15.18
CA GLN A 280 1.76 -30.22 -15.04
C GLN A 280 2.74 -30.60 -16.15
N VAL A 281 2.41 -30.23 -17.39
CA VAL A 281 3.22 -30.54 -18.58
C VAL A 281 3.33 -29.31 -19.46
N VAL A 282 4.56 -28.93 -19.80
CA VAL A 282 4.84 -27.83 -20.74
C VAL A 282 4.15 -28.08 -22.07
N THR A 283 3.42 -27.09 -22.57
CA THR A 283 2.56 -27.21 -23.75
C THR A 283 2.92 -26.15 -24.78
N ASP A 284 3.01 -26.54 -26.05
CA ASP A 284 3.16 -25.60 -27.15
C ASP A 284 1.79 -25.00 -27.52
N VAL A 285 1.73 -23.67 -27.61
CA VAL A 285 0.55 -22.93 -28.06
C VAL A 285 0.91 -22.01 -29.22
N GLN A 286 -0.06 -21.77 -30.11
CA GLN A 286 0.12 -20.89 -31.25
C GLN A 286 -1.17 -20.11 -31.57
N VAL A 287 -1.00 -18.91 -32.09
CA VAL A 287 -2.07 -18.05 -32.60
C VAL A 287 -1.63 -17.42 -33.91
N SER A 288 -2.57 -17.17 -34.82
CA SER A 288 -2.25 -16.55 -36.12
C SER A 288 -3.17 -15.38 -36.46
N THR A 289 -2.62 -14.43 -37.20
CA THR A 289 -3.34 -13.34 -37.85
C THR A 289 -2.86 -13.19 -39.31
N TYR A 290 -3.48 -12.26 -40.04
CA TYR A 290 -3.14 -11.95 -41.42
C TYR A 290 -2.75 -10.47 -41.53
N VAL A 291 -1.72 -10.20 -42.31
CA VAL A 291 -1.21 -8.84 -42.57
C VAL A 291 -0.89 -8.69 -44.05
N ASP A 292 -0.93 -7.45 -44.54
CA ASP A 292 -0.54 -7.12 -45.91
C ASP A 292 0.90 -7.58 -46.18
N ALA A 293 1.14 -8.19 -47.34
CA ALA A 293 2.44 -8.73 -47.73
C ALA A 293 3.55 -7.66 -47.85
N LYS A 294 3.17 -6.38 -48.00
CA LYS A 294 4.09 -5.25 -48.03
C LYS A 294 4.64 -4.89 -46.63
N LEU A 295 3.99 -5.35 -45.57
CA LEU A 295 4.38 -5.05 -44.20
C LEU A 295 5.27 -6.16 -43.63
N LYS A 296 6.31 -5.76 -42.89
CA LYS A 296 7.21 -6.65 -42.16
C LYS A 296 6.64 -6.95 -40.76
N PRO A 297 6.19 -8.19 -40.49
CA PRO A 297 5.65 -8.53 -39.18
C PRO A 297 6.78 -8.65 -38.15
N VAL A 298 6.61 -8.03 -36.99
CA VAL A 298 7.59 -8.07 -35.89
C VAL A 298 6.88 -8.24 -34.54
N LEU A 299 7.59 -8.79 -33.57
CA LEU A 299 7.17 -8.72 -32.16
C LEU A 299 7.69 -7.39 -31.57
N PRO A 300 6.98 -6.81 -30.58
CA PRO A 300 7.48 -5.63 -29.88
C PRO A 300 8.85 -5.94 -29.28
N GLN A 301 9.78 -5.00 -29.36
CA GLN A 301 10.98 -5.08 -28.53
C GLN A 301 10.52 -5.10 -27.09
N SER A 302 10.92 -6.14 -26.34
CA SER A 302 10.68 -6.18 -24.91
C SER A 302 11.17 -4.86 -24.34
N ALA A 303 10.25 -4.06 -23.80
CA ALA A 303 10.63 -3.07 -22.82
C ALA A 303 11.22 -3.89 -21.67
N SER A 304 12.53 -4.09 -21.72
CA SER A 304 13.31 -4.56 -20.59
C SER A 304 12.75 -3.81 -19.40
N SER A 305 12.23 -4.57 -18.44
CA SER A 305 12.08 -4.15 -17.07
C SER A 305 13.10 -3.07 -16.78
N SER A 306 12.60 -1.89 -16.43
CA SER A 306 13.39 -0.84 -15.80
C SER A 306 14.08 -1.47 -14.60
N GLU A 307 15.31 -1.94 -14.83
CA GLU A 307 16.23 -2.29 -13.77
C GLU A 307 16.37 -1.03 -12.93
N SER A 308 16.05 -1.17 -11.67
CA SER A 308 16.44 -0.26 -10.61
C SER A 308 17.92 0.07 -10.77
N SER A 309 18.19 1.24 -11.34
CA SER A 309 19.50 1.87 -11.28
C SER A 309 19.74 2.21 -9.81
N THR A 310 20.35 1.26 -9.11
CA THR A 310 21.14 1.53 -7.93
C THR A 310 22.37 2.27 -8.44
N GLY A 311 22.30 3.59 -8.40
CA GLY A 311 23.45 4.46 -8.63
C GLY A 311 24.48 4.24 -7.53
N ILE A 312 25.39 3.31 -7.76
CA ILE A 312 26.71 3.32 -7.15
C ILE A 312 27.52 4.35 -7.94
N ILE A 313 27.76 5.52 -7.35
CA ILE A 313 28.79 6.43 -7.85
C ILE A 313 30.02 6.18 -6.99
N ALA A 314 31.01 5.54 -7.60
CA ALA A 314 32.39 5.59 -7.16
C ALA A 314 33.07 6.74 -7.92
N GLU A 315 33.39 7.81 -7.20
CA GLU A 315 34.69 8.51 -7.15
C GLU A 315 34.60 9.68 -6.16
#